data_AF-A0A261FR55-F1
#
_entry.id   AF-A0A261FR55-F1
#
_cell.length_a   1.000
_cell.length_b   1.000
_cell.length_c   1.000
_cell.angle_alpha   90.00
_cell.angle_beta   90.00
_cell.angle_gamma   90.00
#
_symmetry.space_group_name_H-M   'P 1'
#
loop_
_entity.id
_entity.type
_entity.pdbx_description
1 polymer ?
#
loop_
_entity_poly.entity_id
_entity_poly.type
_entity_poly.pdbx_seq_one_letter_code
_entity_poly.pdbx_strand_id
1 'polypeptide(L)'
;MRAMLDVPEVTVLGAAMGRTGSTLLGTLTSLWSGEAIGGQNVNEAKRLRVPEYGYRVALVTGVQPGNADILMQEDVTGLPQRILWATTRDPDAPQERPHRPSGDLGFDAGKLSKLQPSEFEIDGLYQAGGYEKCRSENGNIVYPFHVIEYPAAVFEEVDADGLNRLHGARPDGMDGHSLLVTIKTAGLLAILEQRVGAALIVTEEDWQRAKYIVAKSRQTREVCVNDSRIIRRGKRCERLADDLIAKSEAKEAVNYERYARRITKALGKYDNEHEGIKGYMIQRKTGIPTSDTYQTISRMYEEGLLEKIGPEVEGTGSQLWALSSVRP
;
A
#
# COMPACT_ATOMS: atom_id res chain seq x y z
N MET A 1 -28.05 -11.58 1.88
CA MET A 1 -27.05 -10.89 2.75
C MET A 1 -26.73 -9.49 2.22
N ARG A 2 -26.63 -8.46 3.08
CA ARG A 2 -26.12 -7.13 2.70
C ARG A 2 -24.96 -6.77 3.62
N ALA A 3 -23.83 -6.34 3.07
CA ALA A 3 -22.67 -5.95 3.86
C ALA A 3 -21.96 -4.73 3.27
N MET A 4 -21.58 -3.81 4.15
CA MET A 4 -20.65 -2.73 3.84
C MET A 4 -19.35 -3.04 4.58
N LEU A 5 -18.30 -3.33 3.83
CA LEU A 5 -16.96 -3.52 4.35
C LEU A 5 -16.30 -2.14 4.41
N ASP A 6 -16.28 -1.55 5.60
CA ASP A 6 -15.54 -0.33 5.87
C ASP A 6 -14.17 -0.69 6.43
N VAL A 7 -13.12 -0.49 5.63
CA VAL A 7 -11.73 -0.77 6.02
C VAL A 7 -10.97 0.55 6.02
N PRO A 8 -10.91 1.27 7.15
CA PRO A 8 -10.40 2.64 7.20
C PRO A 8 -9.01 2.81 6.58
N GLU A 9 -8.16 1.78 6.66
CA GLU A 9 -6.83 1.79 6.10
C GLU A 9 -6.51 0.51 5.30
N VAL A 10 -5.98 0.70 4.09
CA VAL A 10 -5.62 -0.38 3.16
C VAL A 10 -4.60 -1.37 3.74
N THR A 11 -3.81 -0.98 4.74
CA THR A 11 -2.85 -1.88 5.42
C THR A 11 -3.53 -3.03 6.15
N VAL A 12 -4.72 -2.80 6.72
CA VAL A 12 -5.52 -3.85 7.37
C VAL A 12 -6.02 -4.85 6.33
N LEU A 13 -6.48 -4.35 5.17
CA LEU A 13 -6.88 -5.18 4.04
C LEU A 13 -5.70 -6.01 3.53
N GLY A 14 -4.54 -5.37 3.32
CA GLY A 14 -3.31 -6.02 2.89
C GLY A 14 -2.86 -7.11 3.85
N ALA A 15 -2.89 -6.85 5.16
CA ALA A 15 -2.56 -7.85 6.17
C ALA A 15 -3.50 -9.05 6.13
N ALA A 16 -4.80 -8.84 5.89
CA ALA A 16 -5.77 -9.94 5.75
C ALA A 16 -5.58 -10.76 4.46
N MET A 17 -5.25 -10.09 3.35
CA MET A 17 -4.93 -10.73 2.07
C MET A 17 -3.61 -11.50 2.14
N GLY A 18 -2.59 -10.97 2.81
CA GLY A 18 -1.25 -11.55 2.90
C GLY A 18 -1.10 -12.73 3.88
N ARG A 19 -2.16 -13.13 4.59
CA ARG A 19 -2.10 -14.31 5.47
C ARG A 19 -1.86 -15.57 4.63
N THR A 20 -0.98 -16.46 5.11
CA THR A 20 -0.77 -17.77 4.49
C THR A 20 -2.09 -18.53 4.38
N GLY A 21 -2.44 -18.98 3.17
CA GLY A 21 -3.70 -19.68 2.89
C GLY A 21 -4.93 -18.79 2.75
N SER A 22 -4.78 -17.46 2.72
CA SER A 22 -5.90 -16.54 2.51
C SER A 22 -6.47 -16.67 1.09
N THR A 23 -7.79 -16.83 0.99
CA THR A 23 -8.55 -16.80 -0.27
C THR A 23 -9.22 -15.45 -0.51
N LEU A 24 -8.87 -14.43 0.29
CA LEU A 24 -9.62 -13.17 0.34
C LEU A 24 -9.55 -12.41 -0.98
N LEU A 25 -8.39 -12.34 -1.63
CA LEU A 25 -8.25 -11.67 -2.93
C LEU A 25 -9.22 -12.23 -3.97
N GLY A 26 -9.21 -13.55 -4.16
CA GLY A 26 -10.14 -14.23 -5.08
C GLY A 26 -11.59 -14.04 -4.67
N THR A 27 -11.86 -14.07 -3.36
CA THR A 27 -13.22 -13.83 -2.83
C THR A 27 -13.70 -12.42 -3.13
N LEU A 28 -12.85 -11.39 -2.98
CA LEU A 28 -13.18 -10.00 -3.31
C LEU A 28 -13.44 -9.82 -4.81
N THR A 29 -12.69 -10.49 -5.68
CA THR A 29 -12.95 -10.44 -7.13
C THR A 29 -14.25 -11.16 -7.51
N SER A 30 -14.56 -12.31 -6.89
CA SER A 30 -15.83 -13.01 -7.08
C SER A 30 -17.02 -12.21 -6.55
N LEU A 31 -16.87 -11.58 -5.39
CA LEU A 31 -17.84 -10.65 -4.80
C LEU A 31 -18.19 -9.52 -5.77
N TRP A 32 -17.17 -8.93 -6.40
CA TRP A 32 -17.38 -7.86 -7.37
C TRP A 32 -18.09 -8.33 -8.65
N SER A 33 -17.76 -9.54 -9.11
CA SER A 33 -18.39 -10.18 -10.27
C SER A 33 -19.83 -10.65 -10.00
N GLY A 34 -20.23 -10.83 -8.73
CA GLY A 34 -21.54 -11.34 -8.36
C GLY A 34 -21.61 -12.87 -8.32
N GLU A 35 -20.47 -13.55 -8.28
CA GLU A 35 -20.35 -15.01 -8.25
C GLU A 35 -20.73 -15.60 -6.89
N ALA A 36 -21.04 -16.89 -6.83
CA ALA A 36 -21.21 -17.60 -5.58
C ALA A 36 -19.90 -17.58 -4.75
N ILE A 37 -20.02 -17.38 -3.45
CA ILE A 37 -18.89 -17.34 -2.52
C ILE A 37 -19.07 -18.40 -1.41
N GLY A 38 -17.97 -18.79 -0.78
CA GLY A 38 -17.96 -19.79 0.29
C GLY A 38 -17.09 -21.00 -0.06
N GLY A 39 -16.44 -21.56 0.96
CA GLY A 39 -15.53 -22.69 0.81
C GLY A 39 -16.22 -24.05 0.95
N GLN A 40 -15.64 -25.09 0.35
CA GLN A 40 -16.01 -26.47 0.63
C GLN A 40 -15.35 -26.93 1.93
N ASN A 41 -16.01 -26.70 3.07
CA ASN A 41 -15.60 -27.34 4.32
C ASN A 41 -15.93 -28.85 4.29
N VAL A 42 -15.13 -29.69 4.94
CA VAL A 42 -15.40 -31.15 4.99
C VAL A 42 -16.75 -31.44 5.68
N ASN A 43 -17.13 -30.62 6.65
CA ASN A 43 -18.41 -30.71 7.35
C ASN A 43 -19.48 -29.83 6.67
N GLU A 44 -20.51 -30.47 6.13
CA GLU A 44 -21.63 -29.84 5.42
C GLU A 44 -22.42 -28.85 6.30
N ALA A 45 -22.61 -29.14 7.58
CA ALA A 45 -23.30 -28.25 8.53
C ALA A 45 -22.51 -26.97 8.85
N LYS A 46 -21.22 -26.91 8.46
CA LYS A 46 -20.34 -25.73 8.62
C LYS A 46 -20.03 -25.05 7.28
N ARG A 47 -20.69 -25.44 6.19
CA ARG A 47 -20.56 -24.78 4.88
C ARG A 47 -21.44 -23.55 4.84
N LEU A 48 -20.85 -22.38 5.02
CA LEU A 48 -21.47 -21.13 4.65
C LEU A 48 -21.23 -20.92 3.15
N ARG A 49 -22.26 -21.20 2.34
CA ARG A 49 -22.28 -20.90 0.91
C ARG A 49 -23.30 -19.82 0.66
N VAL A 50 -22.88 -18.79 -0.06
CA VAL A 50 -23.75 -17.71 -0.52
C VAL A 50 -23.85 -17.85 -2.03
N PRO A 51 -25.05 -18.08 -2.58
CA PRO A 51 -25.24 -18.22 -4.03
C PRO A 51 -25.00 -16.88 -4.75
N GLU A 52 -24.74 -16.96 -6.05
CA GLU A 52 -24.75 -15.81 -6.96
C GLU A 52 -26.03 -14.99 -6.80
N TYR A 53 -25.92 -13.67 -6.91
CA TYR A 53 -27.01 -12.70 -6.71
C TYR A 53 -27.68 -12.69 -5.33
N GLY A 54 -27.35 -13.60 -4.41
CA GLY A 54 -27.90 -13.69 -3.05
C GLY A 54 -27.31 -12.69 -2.05
N TYR A 55 -26.50 -11.76 -2.52
CA TYR A 55 -25.83 -10.77 -1.70
C TYR A 55 -25.67 -9.41 -2.37
N ARG A 56 -25.48 -8.39 -1.53
CA ARG A 56 -24.95 -7.09 -1.92
C ARG A 56 -23.77 -6.76 -1.01
N VAL A 57 -22.60 -6.53 -1.60
CA VAL A 57 -21.40 -6.12 -0.87
C VAL A 57 -20.87 -4.81 -1.46
N ALA A 58 -20.50 -3.88 -0.58
CA ALA A 58 -19.69 -2.72 -0.89
C ALA A 58 -18.40 -2.78 -0.07
N LEU A 59 -17.29 -2.30 -0.63
CA LEU A 59 -16.01 -2.15 0.06
C LEU A 59 -15.54 -0.71 -0.11
N VAL A 60 -15.19 -0.07 1.01
CA VAL A 60 -14.53 1.24 1.02
C VAL A 60 -13.23 1.09 1.80
N THR A 61 -12.14 1.64 1.27
CA THR A 61 -10.87 1.65 1.98
C THR A 61 -10.04 2.89 1.71
N GLY A 62 -9.41 3.42 2.75
CA GLY A 62 -8.50 4.56 2.66
C GLY A 62 -7.11 4.12 2.20
N VAL A 63 -6.60 4.73 1.14
CA VAL A 63 -5.27 4.43 0.59
C VAL A 63 -4.37 5.65 0.76
N GLN A 64 -3.39 5.54 1.66
CA GLN A 64 -2.26 6.47 1.68
C GLN A 64 -1.32 6.14 0.51
N PRO A 65 -0.76 7.12 -0.22
CA PRO A 65 0.08 6.83 -1.37
C PRO A 65 1.26 5.90 -1.06
N GLY A 66 1.91 6.04 0.10
CA GLY A 66 3.00 5.15 0.52
C GLY A 66 2.63 3.67 0.63
N ASN A 67 1.34 3.35 0.73
CA ASN A 67 0.79 2.00 0.87
C ASN A 67 -0.01 1.54 -0.36
N ALA A 68 -0.03 2.32 -1.46
CA ALA A 68 -0.82 2.02 -2.65
C ALA A 68 -0.47 0.65 -3.28
N ASP A 69 0.78 0.23 -3.15
CA ASP A 69 1.29 -1.02 -3.69
C ASP A 69 0.58 -2.27 -3.16
N ILE A 70 -0.02 -2.20 -1.98
CA ILE A 70 -0.83 -3.29 -1.41
C ILE A 70 -1.95 -3.72 -2.37
N LEU A 71 -2.54 -2.75 -3.08
CA LEU A 71 -3.50 -3.06 -4.13
C LEU A 71 -2.80 -3.24 -5.47
N MET A 72 -1.85 -2.38 -5.84
CA MET A 72 -1.28 -2.36 -7.20
C MET A 72 -0.52 -3.64 -7.58
N GLN A 73 0.00 -4.38 -6.61
CA GLN A 73 0.66 -5.67 -6.87
C GLN A 73 -0.32 -6.78 -7.29
N GLU A 74 -1.62 -6.56 -7.11
CA GLU A 74 -2.69 -7.50 -7.47
C GLU A 74 -3.33 -7.18 -8.83
N ASP A 75 -2.58 -6.54 -9.72
CA ASP A 75 -3.03 -6.12 -11.04
C ASP A 75 -3.29 -7.30 -11.99
N VAL A 76 -2.52 -8.38 -11.86
CA VAL A 76 -2.72 -9.62 -12.62
C VAL A 76 -4.07 -10.25 -12.29
N THR A 77 -4.40 -10.35 -11.00
CA THR A 77 -5.75 -10.81 -10.57
C THR A 77 -6.80 -9.74 -10.86
N GLY A 78 -6.39 -8.47 -10.91
CA GLY A 78 -7.15 -7.33 -11.41
C GLY A 78 -7.97 -6.61 -10.34
N LEU A 79 -7.69 -6.80 -9.06
CA LEU A 79 -8.42 -6.11 -7.97
C LEU A 79 -8.36 -4.58 -8.11
N PRO A 80 -7.20 -3.95 -8.39
CA PRO A 80 -7.09 -2.50 -8.63
C PRO A 80 -8.01 -1.94 -9.71
N GLN A 81 -8.39 -2.80 -10.66
CA GLN A 81 -9.13 -2.47 -11.86
C GLN A 81 -10.64 -2.60 -11.65
N ARG A 82 -11.07 -3.16 -10.51
CA ARG A 82 -12.47 -3.39 -10.13
C ARG A 82 -12.99 -2.36 -9.12
N ILE A 83 -12.16 -1.42 -8.69
CA ILE A 83 -12.49 -0.43 -7.66
C ILE A 83 -12.37 0.98 -8.26
N LEU A 84 -13.30 1.87 -7.89
CA LEU A 84 -13.21 3.29 -8.20
C LEU A 84 -12.28 3.99 -7.20
N TRP A 85 -11.37 4.81 -7.72
CA TRP A 85 -10.45 5.63 -6.94
C TRP A 85 -10.96 7.06 -6.88
N ALA A 86 -10.96 7.65 -5.68
CA ALA A 86 -11.34 9.04 -5.47
C ALA A 86 -10.29 9.73 -4.61
N THR A 87 -9.96 10.97 -4.96
CA THR A 87 -9.06 11.80 -4.16
C THR A 87 -9.83 12.36 -2.97
N THR A 88 -9.19 12.33 -1.80
CA THR A 88 -9.67 13.05 -0.60
C THR A 88 -8.97 14.40 -0.44
N ARG A 89 -8.08 14.77 -1.37
CA ARG A 89 -7.44 16.09 -1.44
C ARG A 89 -8.33 17.04 -2.23
N ASP A 90 -8.57 18.21 -1.65
CA ASP A 90 -9.29 19.32 -2.27
C ASP A 90 -8.40 20.58 -2.15
N PRO A 91 -7.61 20.91 -3.20
CA PRO A 91 -6.76 22.10 -3.21
C PRO A 91 -7.54 23.42 -3.09
N ASP A 92 -8.82 23.39 -3.45
CA ASP A 92 -9.71 24.56 -3.43
C ASP A 92 -10.56 24.61 -2.15
N ALA A 93 -10.29 23.72 -1.18
CA ALA A 93 -11.00 23.67 0.08
C ALA A 93 -10.93 25.03 0.81
N PRO A 94 -12.07 25.61 1.21
CA PRO A 94 -12.08 26.88 1.91
C PRO A 94 -11.42 26.75 3.30
N GLN A 95 -10.74 27.81 3.73
CA GLN A 95 -10.12 27.86 5.06
C GLN A 95 -11.16 27.76 6.19
N GLU A 96 -12.31 28.39 5.98
CA GLU A 96 -13.45 28.26 6.88
C GLU A 96 -14.31 27.08 6.46
N ARG A 97 -14.57 26.17 7.39
CA ARG A 97 -15.40 24.98 7.14
C ARG A 97 -16.80 25.43 6.73
N PRO A 98 -17.31 25.03 5.54
CA PRO A 98 -18.65 25.39 5.13
C PRO A 98 -19.69 24.73 6.03
N HIS A 99 -20.87 25.34 6.12
CA HIS A 99 -22.01 24.72 6.79
C HIS A 99 -22.30 23.36 6.16
N ARG A 100 -22.62 22.36 7.00
CA ARG A 100 -23.05 21.06 6.51
C ARG A 100 -24.26 21.27 5.57
N PRO A 101 -24.24 20.70 4.36
CA PRO A 101 -25.39 20.78 3.46
C PRO A 101 -26.67 20.30 4.19
N SER A 102 -27.74 21.09 4.08
CA SER A 102 -29.07 20.72 4.57
C SER A 102 -29.89 20.09 3.45
N GLY A 103 -30.81 19.19 3.80
CA GLY A 103 -31.71 18.52 2.86
C GLY A 103 -31.26 17.10 2.52
N ASP A 104 -32.04 16.42 1.68
CA ASP A 104 -31.77 15.07 1.21
C ASP A 104 -30.89 15.08 -0.04
N LEU A 105 -30.11 14.02 -0.25
CA LEU A 105 -29.19 13.86 -1.40
C LEU A 105 -29.89 13.68 -2.77
N GLY A 106 -31.11 14.19 -2.95
CA GLY A 106 -31.89 14.04 -4.19
C GLY A 106 -32.30 12.61 -4.54
N PHE A 107 -31.93 11.63 -3.72
CA PHE A 107 -32.14 10.20 -3.94
C PHE A 107 -32.97 9.60 -2.79
N ASP A 108 -34.11 8.98 -3.14
CA ASP A 108 -34.98 8.30 -2.19
C ASP A 108 -34.72 6.79 -2.20
N ALA A 109 -33.89 6.30 -1.27
CA ALA A 109 -33.57 4.88 -1.15
C ALA A 109 -34.82 3.99 -0.97
N GLY A 110 -35.92 4.54 -0.43
CA GLY A 110 -37.19 3.83 -0.25
C GLY A 110 -37.81 3.37 -1.56
N LYS A 111 -37.60 4.07 -2.68
CA LYS A 111 -38.12 3.65 -3.99
C LYS A 111 -37.51 2.33 -4.48
N LEU A 112 -36.32 1.96 -4.01
CA LEU A 112 -35.69 0.69 -4.36
C LEU A 112 -36.30 -0.50 -3.62
N SER A 113 -37.11 -0.30 -2.58
CA SER A 113 -37.78 -1.38 -1.86
C SER A 113 -38.61 -2.27 -2.79
N LYS A 114 -39.23 -1.69 -3.82
CA LYS A 114 -40.03 -2.41 -4.82
C LYS A 114 -39.21 -3.32 -5.74
N LEU A 115 -37.89 -3.11 -5.81
CA LEU A 115 -36.96 -3.90 -6.61
C LEU A 115 -36.19 -4.92 -5.76
N GLN A 116 -36.43 -4.95 -4.44
CA GLN A 116 -35.74 -5.87 -3.55
C GLN A 116 -36.49 -7.21 -3.51
N PRO A 117 -35.77 -8.34 -3.57
CA PRO A 117 -36.39 -9.63 -3.27
C PRO A 117 -36.89 -9.64 -1.82
N SER A 118 -38.04 -10.27 -1.61
CA SER A 118 -38.57 -10.61 -0.30
C SER A 118 -37.68 -11.62 0.42
N GLU A 119 -37.84 -11.75 1.74
CA GLU A 119 -37.12 -12.76 2.53
C GLU A 119 -37.39 -14.18 2.01
N PHE A 120 -38.63 -14.47 1.62
CA PHE A 120 -39.00 -15.76 1.04
C PHE A 120 -38.25 -16.08 -0.26
N GLU A 121 -38.11 -15.09 -1.16
CA GLU A 121 -37.39 -15.27 -2.42
C GLU A 121 -35.88 -15.43 -2.18
N ILE A 122 -35.32 -14.71 -1.21
CA ILE A 122 -33.91 -14.88 -0.80
C ILE A 122 -33.71 -16.28 -0.22
N ASP A 123 -34.55 -16.73 0.70
CA ASP A 123 -34.44 -18.05 1.32
C ASP A 123 -34.58 -19.16 0.27
N GLY A 124 -35.51 -19.01 -0.67
CA GLY A 124 -35.67 -19.91 -1.81
C GLY A 124 -34.41 -19.99 -2.69
N LEU A 125 -33.73 -18.87 -2.94
CA LEU A 125 -32.46 -18.85 -3.67
C LEU A 125 -31.36 -19.61 -2.92
N TYR A 126 -31.26 -19.42 -1.59
CA TYR A 126 -30.25 -20.08 -0.77
C TYR A 126 -30.51 -21.59 -0.67
N GLN A 127 -31.77 -22.00 -0.51
CA GLN A 127 -32.17 -23.41 -0.50
C GLN A 127 -31.90 -24.10 -1.85
N ALA A 128 -32.22 -23.43 -2.96
CA ALA A 128 -31.93 -23.93 -4.30
C ALA A 128 -30.42 -23.95 -4.60
N GLY A 129 -29.63 -23.15 -3.88
CA GLY A 129 -28.18 -23.08 -4.01
C GLY A 129 -27.72 -22.43 -5.33
N GLY A 130 -28.53 -21.56 -5.92
CA GLY A 130 -28.21 -20.83 -7.14
C GLY A 130 -29.44 -20.36 -7.91
N TYR A 131 -29.25 -19.34 -8.74
CA TYR A 131 -30.31 -18.67 -9.49
C TYR A 131 -30.99 -19.61 -10.49
N GLU A 132 -30.19 -20.32 -11.30
CA GLU A 132 -30.69 -21.26 -12.31
C GLU A 132 -31.47 -22.44 -11.72
N LYS A 133 -31.27 -22.73 -10.43
CA LYS A 133 -31.93 -23.82 -9.70
C LYS A 133 -33.18 -23.34 -8.96
N CYS A 134 -33.33 -22.04 -8.76
CA CYS A 134 -34.45 -21.45 -8.02
C CYS A 134 -35.69 -21.39 -8.91
N ARG A 135 -36.30 -22.56 -9.13
CA ARG A 135 -37.44 -22.77 -10.03
C ARG A 135 -38.69 -23.21 -9.28
N SER A 136 -39.85 -22.79 -9.77
CA SER A 136 -41.15 -23.27 -9.32
C SER A 136 -41.40 -24.69 -9.85
N GLU A 137 -42.49 -25.31 -9.38
CA GLU A 137 -42.94 -26.63 -9.87
C GLU A 137 -43.15 -26.65 -11.39
N ASN A 138 -43.52 -25.51 -11.99
CA ASN A 138 -43.73 -25.37 -13.43
C ASN A 138 -42.43 -25.05 -14.20
N GLY A 139 -41.27 -25.04 -13.54
CA GLY A 139 -39.96 -24.80 -14.14
C GLY A 139 -39.56 -23.32 -14.32
N ASN A 140 -40.43 -22.38 -13.94
CA ASN A 140 -40.17 -20.94 -14.05
C ASN A 140 -39.22 -20.47 -12.93
N ILE A 141 -38.29 -19.58 -13.26
CA ILE A 141 -37.41 -18.95 -12.25
C ILE A 141 -38.26 -18.11 -11.29
N VAL A 142 -38.04 -18.29 -9.99
CA VAL A 142 -38.82 -17.62 -8.92
C VAL A 142 -38.08 -16.41 -8.35
N TYR A 143 -36.74 -16.40 -8.41
CA TYR A 143 -35.96 -15.28 -7.91
C TYR A 143 -36.10 -14.05 -8.82
N PRO A 144 -36.49 -12.87 -8.29
CA PRO A 144 -36.74 -11.69 -9.10
C PRO A 144 -35.42 -11.12 -9.62
N PHE A 145 -35.21 -11.23 -10.94
CA PHE A 145 -34.07 -10.63 -11.62
C PHE A 145 -34.52 -9.44 -12.46
N HIS A 146 -33.91 -8.28 -12.21
CA HIS A 146 -34.19 -7.06 -12.95
C HIS A 146 -33.12 -6.82 -14.02
N VAL A 147 -33.54 -6.66 -15.26
CA VAL A 147 -32.65 -6.32 -16.37
C VAL A 147 -32.49 -4.80 -16.40
N ILE A 148 -31.24 -4.34 -16.45
CA ILE A 148 -30.92 -2.94 -16.76
C ILE A 148 -30.73 -2.84 -18.27
N GLU A 149 -31.47 -1.95 -18.90
CA GLU A 149 -31.37 -1.65 -20.32
C GLU A 149 -30.24 -0.65 -20.58
N TYR A 150 -29.49 -0.86 -21.67
CA TYR A 150 -28.35 -0.02 -22.06
C TYR A 150 -28.51 0.47 -23.52
N PRO A 151 -27.95 1.64 -23.87
CA PRO A 151 -27.99 2.14 -25.24
C PRO A 151 -27.08 1.32 -26.17
N ALA A 152 -27.35 1.35 -27.47
CA ALA A 152 -26.62 0.59 -28.49
C ALA A 152 -25.09 0.82 -28.43
N ALA A 153 -24.66 2.05 -28.17
CA ALA A 153 -23.25 2.43 -28.06
C ALA A 153 -22.48 1.59 -27.02
N VAL A 154 -23.14 1.15 -25.93
CA VAL A 154 -22.50 0.29 -24.92
C VAL A 154 -22.19 -1.08 -25.51
N PHE A 155 -23.13 -1.67 -26.25
CA PHE A 155 -22.92 -2.96 -26.90
C PHE A 155 -21.85 -2.88 -27.98
N GLU A 156 -21.86 -1.83 -28.79
CA GLU A 156 -20.83 -1.58 -29.82
C GLU A 156 -19.41 -1.50 -29.20
N GLU A 157 -19.25 -0.80 -28.06
CA GLU A 157 -17.97 -0.74 -27.36
C GLU A 157 -17.56 -2.09 -26.74
N VAL A 158 -18.52 -2.87 -26.22
CA VAL A 158 -18.29 -4.24 -25.68
C VAL A 158 -17.84 -5.20 -26.78
N ASP A 159 -18.52 -5.21 -27.92
CA ASP A 159 -18.19 -6.08 -29.03
C ASP A 159 -16.82 -5.72 -29.62
N ALA A 160 -16.50 -4.41 -29.72
CA ALA A 160 -15.19 -3.95 -30.15
C ALA A 160 -14.06 -4.38 -29.18
N ASP A 161 -14.24 -4.25 -27.86
CA ASP A 161 -13.27 -4.72 -26.87
C ASP A 161 -13.12 -6.26 -26.93
N GLY A 162 -14.22 -6.98 -27.11
CA GLY A 162 -14.25 -8.42 -27.31
C GLY A 162 -13.43 -8.85 -28.53
N LEU A 163 -13.61 -8.17 -29.67
CA LEU A 163 -12.86 -8.44 -30.90
C LEU A 163 -11.37 -8.12 -30.74
N ASN A 164 -11.03 -6.99 -30.12
CA ASN A 164 -9.64 -6.62 -29.83
C ASN A 164 -8.94 -7.68 -28.96
N ARG A 165 -9.64 -8.24 -27.98
CA ARG A 165 -9.12 -9.34 -27.16
C ARG A 165 -8.88 -10.61 -27.98
N LEU A 166 -9.82 -10.98 -28.85
CA LEU A 166 -9.68 -12.15 -29.73
C LEU A 166 -8.51 -12.01 -30.70
N HIS A 167 -8.29 -10.80 -31.23
CA HIS A 167 -7.19 -10.51 -32.14
C HIS A 167 -5.84 -10.29 -31.44
N GLY A 168 -5.79 -10.26 -30.11
CA GLY A 168 -4.59 -9.86 -29.36
C GLY A 168 -4.19 -8.40 -29.59
N ALA A 169 -5.12 -7.56 -30.04
CA ALA A 169 -4.91 -6.13 -30.32
C ALA A 169 -5.31 -5.23 -29.13
N ARG A 170 -5.80 -5.82 -28.04
CA ARG A 170 -6.14 -5.07 -26.83
C ARG A 170 -4.85 -4.48 -26.21
N PRO A 171 -4.79 -3.18 -25.92
CA PRO A 171 -3.61 -2.58 -25.32
C PRO A 171 -3.21 -3.27 -24.02
N ASP A 172 -1.92 -3.52 -23.84
CA ASP A 172 -1.38 -3.98 -22.57
C ASP A 172 -1.58 -2.90 -21.50
N GLY A 173 -2.04 -3.29 -20.31
CA GLY A 173 -2.22 -2.35 -19.21
C GLY A 173 -3.09 -2.85 -18.06
N MET A 174 -3.12 -2.05 -16.99
CA MET A 174 -3.83 -2.31 -15.73
C MET A 174 -5.35 -2.00 -15.81
N ASP A 175 -5.95 -2.03 -16.99
CA ASP A 175 -7.30 -1.50 -17.23
C ASP A 175 -8.27 -2.52 -17.83
N GLY A 176 -7.94 -3.80 -17.76
CA GLY A 176 -8.70 -4.90 -18.35
C GLY A 176 -10.15 -5.01 -17.87
N HIS A 177 -10.48 -4.49 -16.69
CA HIS A 177 -11.85 -4.45 -16.15
C HIS A 177 -12.56 -3.09 -16.29
N SER A 178 -11.91 -2.08 -16.89
CA SER A 178 -12.47 -0.72 -16.97
C SER A 178 -13.83 -0.68 -17.62
N LEU A 179 -14.04 -1.42 -18.71
CA LEU A 179 -15.31 -1.42 -19.43
C LEU A 179 -16.48 -1.90 -18.55
N LEU A 180 -16.29 -3.00 -17.80
CA LEU A 180 -17.31 -3.52 -16.90
C LEU A 180 -17.51 -2.62 -15.67
N VAL A 181 -16.46 -1.96 -15.17
CA VAL A 181 -16.62 -0.89 -14.16
C VAL A 181 -17.48 0.24 -14.71
N THR A 182 -17.27 0.68 -15.95
CA THR A 182 -18.07 1.73 -16.58
C THR A 182 -19.52 1.30 -16.72
N ILE A 183 -19.80 0.08 -17.18
CA ILE A 183 -21.16 -0.47 -17.33
C ILE A 183 -21.88 -0.49 -15.97
N LYS A 184 -21.21 -0.99 -14.92
CA LYS A 184 -21.76 -0.99 -13.55
C LYS A 184 -21.99 0.43 -13.04
N THR A 185 -21.09 1.36 -13.33
CA THR A 185 -21.21 2.77 -12.93
C THR A 185 -22.39 3.44 -13.61
N ALA A 186 -22.58 3.25 -14.93
CA ALA A 186 -23.71 3.80 -15.67
C ALA A 186 -25.06 3.25 -15.16
N GLY A 187 -25.12 1.96 -14.87
CA GLY A 187 -26.31 1.35 -14.26
C GLY A 187 -26.63 1.94 -12.88
N LEU A 188 -25.60 2.19 -12.05
CA LEU A 188 -25.79 2.86 -10.76
C LEU A 188 -26.27 4.31 -10.92
N LEU A 189 -25.75 5.07 -11.90
CA LEU A 189 -26.22 6.43 -12.18
C LEU A 189 -27.71 6.44 -12.56
N ALA A 190 -28.14 5.54 -13.45
CA ALA A 190 -29.55 5.44 -13.85
C ALA A 190 -30.47 5.14 -12.65
N ILE A 191 -30.03 4.25 -11.75
CA ILE A 191 -30.76 3.91 -10.51
C ILE A 191 -30.81 5.11 -9.54
N LEU A 192 -29.71 5.85 -9.40
CA LEU A 192 -29.60 7.00 -8.50
C LEU A 192 -30.39 8.22 -8.98
N GLU A 193 -30.51 8.42 -10.30
CA GLU A 193 -31.27 9.53 -10.89
C GLU A 193 -32.78 9.37 -10.68
N GLN A 194 -33.27 8.13 -10.47
CA GLN A 194 -34.69 7.82 -10.20
C GLN A 194 -35.67 8.40 -11.23
N ARG A 195 -35.27 8.43 -12.51
CA ARG A 195 -36.13 8.87 -13.62
C ARG A 195 -37.44 8.09 -13.61
N VAL A 196 -38.58 8.80 -13.59
CA VAL A 196 -39.91 8.20 -13.47
C VAL A 196 -40.15 7.22 -14.61
N GLY A 197 -40.40 5.95 -14.27
CA GLY A 197 -40.61 4.87 -15.25
C GLY A 197 -39.36 4.39 -15.99
N ALA A 198 -38.18 4.94 -15.69
CA ALA A 198 -36.94 4.68 -16.44
C ALA A 198 -35.72 4.43 -15.53
N ALA A 199 -35.94 4.06 -14.26
CA ALA A 199 -34.87 3.84 -13.27
C ALA A 199 -33.91 2.67 -13.61
N LEU A 200 -34.32 1.77 -14.51
CA LEU A 200 -33.51 0.65 -15.02
C LEU A 200 -33.09 0.84 -16.47
N ILE A 201 -33.21 2.06 -17.02
CA ILE A 201 -32.84 2.37 -18.40
C ILE A 201 -31.66 3.33 -18.38
N VAL A 202 -30.49 2.86 -18.77
CA VAL A 202 -29.27 3.68 -18.93
C VAL A 202 -29.40 4.51 -20.19
N THR A 203 -29.15 5.81 -20.08
CA THR A 203 -29.12 6.73 -21.23
C THR A 203 -27.70 6.85 -21.78
N GLU A 204 -27.58 7.42 -22.98
CA GLU A 204 -26.27 7.79 -23.53
C GLU A 204 -25.55 8.80 -22.62
N GLU A 205 -26.30 9.71 -21.97
CA GLU A 205 -25.73 10.67 -21.03
C GLU A 205 -25.16 9.97 -19.78
N ASP A 206 -25.86 8.99 -19.21
CA ASP A 206 -25.34 8.17 -18.10
C ASP A 206 -24.06 7.43 -18.51
N TRP A 207 -24.01 6.93 -19.75
CA TRP A 207 -22.83 6.27 -20.30
C TRP A 207 -21.64 7.22 -20.37
N GLN A 208 -21.81 8.42 -20.92
CA GLN A 208 -20.74 9.43 -21.00
C GLN A 208 -20.30 9.89 -19.60
N ARG A 209 -21.22 10.10 -18.66
CA ARG A 209 -20.91 10.43 -17.26
C ARG A 209 -20.13 9.30 -16.58
N ALA A 210 -20.50 8.05 -16.79
CA ALA A 210 -19.78 6.90 -16.26
C ALA A 210 -18.36 6.81 -16.82
N LYS A 211 -18.17 7.04 -18.14
CA LYS A 211 -16.83 7.09 -18.76
C LYS A 211 -15.96 8.18 -18.12
N TYR A 212 -16.53 9.36 -17.89
CA TYR A 212 -15.84 10.44 -17.20
C TYR A 212 -15.43 10.06 -15.77
N ILE A 213 -16.33 9.47 -14.98
CA ILE A 213 -16.05 9.02 -13.61
C ILE A 213 -14.92 7.99 -13.59
N VAL A 214 -14.98 6.98 -14.46
CA VAL A 214 -13.96 5.93 -14.54
C VAL A 214 -12.63 6.48 -15.01
N ALA A 215 -12.61 7.42 -15.96
CA ALA A 215 -11.41 8.12 -16.38
C ALA A 215 -10.78 8.92 -15.22
N LYS A 216 -11.60 9.64 -14.44
CA LYS A 216 -11.12 10.38 -13.27
C LYS A 216 -10.59 9.46 -12.16
N SER A 217 -11.21 8.30 -11.99
CA SER A 217 -10.73 7.23 -11.10
C SER A 217 -9.35 6.74 -11.55
N ARG A 218 -9.15 6.44 -12.83
CA ARG A 218 -7.85 6.01 -13.37
C ARG A 218 -6.77 7.08 -13.14
N GLN A 219 -7.07 8.34 -13.45
CA GLN A 219 -6.16 9.46 -13.17
C GLN A 219 -5.76 9.53 -11.69
N THR A 220 -6.74 9.37 -10.79
CA THR A 220 -6.50 9.38 -9.33
C THR A 220 -5.59 8.23 -8.91
N ARG A 221 -5.83 7.03 -9.44
CA ARG A 221 -4.97 5.85 -9.20
C ARG A 221 -3.54 6.10 -9.67
N GLU A 222 -3.36 6.67 -10.86
CA GLU A 222 -2.03 6.99 -11.42
C GLU A 222 -1.27 8.01 -10.57
N VAL A 223 -1.94 9.07 -10.09
CA VAL A 223 -1.35 10.03 -9.15
C VAL A 223 -0.92 9.32 -7.87
N CYS A 224 -1.77 8.46 -7.31
CA CYS A 224 -1.45 7.70 -6.10
C CYS A 224 -0.24 6.78 -6.28
N VAL A 225 -0.13 6.10 -7.44
CA VAL A 225 1.02 5.26 -7.81
C VAL A 225 2.30 6.09 -7.96
N ASN A 226 2.22 7.27 -8.55
CA ASN A 226 3.38 8.15 -8.70
C ASN A 226 3.85 8.69 -7.35
N ASP A 227 2.93 9.13 -6.49
CA ASP A 227 3.22 9.55 -5.11
C ASP A 227 3.85 8.39 -4.30
N SER A 228 3.34 7.15 -4.45
CA SER A 228 3.93 5.93 -3.87
C SER A 228 5.40 5.76 -4.26
N ARG A 229 5.72 5.92 -5.54
CA ARG A 229 7.08 5.77 -6.06
C ARG A 229 8.02 6.83 -5.49
N ILE A 230 7.56 8.08 -5.37
CA ILE A 230 8.34 9.18 -4.79
C ILE A 230 8.64 8.89 -3.31
N ILE A 231 7.61 8.58 -2.52
CA ILE A 231 7.76 8.30 -1.09
C ILE A 231 8.71 7.12 -0.85
N ARG A 232 8.57 6.03 -1.62
CA ARG A 232 9.44 4.86 -1.47
C ARG A 232 10.89 5.11 -1.86
N ARG A 233 11.13 5.93 -2.90
CA ARG A 233 12.48 6.37 -3.26
C ARG A 233 13.10 7.18 -2.13
N GLY A 234 12.36 8.13 -1.55
CA GLY A 234 12.80 8.91 -0.38
C GLY A 234 13.20 8.03 0.79
N LYS A 235 12.29 7.16 1.25
CA LYS A 235 12.55 6.19 2.34
C LYS A 235 13.70 5.23 2.06
N ARG A 236 13.96 4.91 0.79
CA ARG A 236 15.11 4.06 0.41
C ARG A 236 16.42 4.85 0.49
N CYS A 237 16.44 6.10 0.05
CA CYS A 237 17.60 6.97 0.17
C CYS A 237 17.98 7.21 1.64
N GLU A 238 17.00 7.51 2.49
CA GLU A 238 17.21 7.68 3.95
C GLU A 238 17.85 6.43 4.57
N ARG A 239 17.25 5.24 4.37
CA ARG A 239 17.83 3.99 4.88
C ARG A 239 19.24 3.70 4.40
N LEU A 240 19.54 4.01 3.13
CA LEU A 240 20.90 3.82 2.60
C LEU A 240 21.90 4.81 3.21
N ALA A 241 21.46 6.04 3.50
CA ALA A 241 22.29 7.03 4.19
C ALA A 241 22.57 6.58 5.63
N ASP A 242 21.55 6.14 6.36
CA ASP A 242 21.68 5.60 7.72
C ASP A 242 22.63 4.39 7.75
N ASP A 243 22.47 3.45 6.81
CA ASP A 243 23.35 2.28 6.68
C ASP A 243 24.81 2.67 6.39
N LEU A 244 25.05 3.72 5.61
CA LEU A 244 26.40 4.20 5.31
C LEU A 244 27.04 4.87 6.53
N ILE A 245 26.29 5.68 7.26
CA ILE A 245 26.75 6.33 8.50
C ILE A 245 27.07 5.25 9.54
N ALA A 246 26.15 4.32 9.80
CA ALA A 246 26.35 3.24 10.76
C ALA A 246 27.59 2.38 10.42
N LYS A 247 27.83 2.08 9.14
CA LYS A 247 29.04 1.37 8.70
C LYS A 247 30.32 2.18 8.90
N SER A 248 30.27 3.49 8.67
CA SER A 248 31.41 4.38 8.90
C SER A 248 31.77 4.44 10.39
N GLU A 249 30.78 4.68 11.24
CA GLU A 249 30.96 4.74 12.71
C GLU A 249 31.46 3.41 13.27
N ALA A 250 30.89 2.28 12.83
CA ALA A 250 31.35 0.95 13.25
C ALA A 250 32.81 0.70 12.84
N LYS A 251 33.20 1.14 11.63
CA LYS A 251 34.58 1.03 11.15
C LYS A 251 35.53 1.93 11.96
N GLU A 252 35.12 3.15 12.27
CA GLU A 252 35.88 4.08 13.10
C GLU A 252 36.09 3.53 14.52
N ALA A 253 35.06 2.95 15.14
CA ALA A 253 35.17 2.32 16.46
C ALA A 253 36.14 1.12 16.46
N VAL A 254 36.02 0.21 15.48
CA VAL A 254 36.93 -0.94 15.33
C VAL A 254 38.37 -0.47 15.08
N ASN A 255 38.55 0.56 14.24
CA ASN A 255 39.86 1.15 13.98
C ASN A 255 40.45 1.77 15.24
N TYR A 256 39.65 2.54 15.99
CA TYR A 256 40.07 3.16 17.24
C TYR A 256 40.61 2.13 18.22
N GLU A 257 39.86 1.06 18.52
CA GLU A 257 40.33 0.01 19.44
C GLU A 257 41.60 -0.68 18.96
N ARG A 258 41.73 -0.91 17.64
CA ARG A 258 42.91 -1.52 17.04
C ARG A 258 44.12 -0.60 17.14
N TYR A 259 43.94 0.69 16.89
CA TYR A 259 44.99 1.70 16.91
C TYR A 259 45.42 2.04 18.34
N ALA A 260 44.48 2.18 19.26
CA ALA A 260 44.76 2.40 20.69
C ALA A 260 45.59 1.25 21.27
N ARG A 261 45.26 0.00 20.94
CA ARG A 261 46.07 -1.17 21.33
C ARG A 261 47.50 -1.12 20.78
N ARG A 262 47.68 -0.70 19.52
CA ARG A 262 49.02 -0.56 18.90
C ARG A 262 49.82 0.57 19.53
N ILE A 263 49.20 1.72 19.79
CA ILE A 263 49.84 2.87 20.44
C ILE A 263 50.25 2.49 21.86
N THR A 264 49.36 1.89 22.64
CA THR A 264 49.64 1.40 23.99
C THR A 264 50.82 0.44 24.00
N LYS A 265 50.85 -0.52 23.07
CA LYS A 265 51.97 -1.47 22.92
C LYS A 265 53.27 -0.79 22.50
N ALA A 266 53.21 0.27 21.69
CA ALA A 266 54.39 1.01 21.27
C ALA A 266 54.97 1.83 22.43
N LEU A 267 54.13 2.56 23.16
CA LEU A 267 54.56 3.32 24.35
C LEU A 267 55.15 2.39 25.40
N GLY A 268 54.46 1.30 25.78
CA GLY A 268 54.98 0.35 26.77
C GLY A 268 56.25 -0.41 26.35
N LYS A 269 56.67 -0.34 25.07
CA LYS A 269 57.91 -0.95 24.59
C LYS A 269 59.06 0.06 24.46
N TYR A 270 58.74 1.32 24.14
CA TYR A 270 59.71 2.33 23.73
C TYR A 270 59.83 3.49 24.70
N ASP A 271 58.96 3.59 25.71
CA ASP A 271 58.95 4.63 26.76
C ASP A 271 59.16 4.00 28.15
N ASN A 272 60.34 3.39 28.37
CA ASN A 272 60.61 2.65 29.61
C ASN A 272 60.82 3.56 30.82
N GLU A 273 61.24 4.81 30.59
CA GLU A 273 61.56 5.79 31.64
C GLU A 273 60.45 6.82 31.84
N HIS A 274 59.33 6.68 31.12
CA HIS A 274 58.18 7.59 31.19
C HIS A 274 58.51 9.04 30.79
N GLU A 275 59.47 9.20 29.88
CA GLU A 275 59.86 10.51 29.32
C GLU A 275 58.92 10.96 28.19
N GLY A 276 58.06 10.05 27.71
CA GLY A 276 57.10 10.28 26.64
C GLY A 276 57.73 10.16 25.25
N ILE A 277 56.88 9.85 24.27
CA ILE A 277 57.27 9.74 22.86
C ILE A 277 56.50 10.77 22.04
N LYS A 278 57.22 11.46 21.13
CA LYS A 278 56.57 12.43 20.22
C LYS A 278 55.53 11.74 19.34
N GLY A 279 54.38 12.37 19.12
CA GLY A 279 53.30 11.80 18.30
C GLY A 279 53.73 11.31 16.91
N TYR A 280 54.60 12.04 16.20
CA TYR A 280 55.12 11.58 14.89
C TYR A 280 56.04 10.35 15.00
N MET A 281 56.72 10.18 16.15
CA MET A 281 57.52 8.99 16.42
C MET A 281 56.62 7.80 16.75
N ILE A 282 55.53 8.00 17.50
CA ILE A 282 54.48 6.99 17.72
C ILE A 282 53.89 6.54 16.38
N GLN A 283 53.58 7.48 15.48
CA GLN A 283 53.11 7.19 14.12
C GLN A 283 54.10 6.28 13.37
N ARG A 284 55.39 6.64 13.36
CA ARG A 284 56.44 5.83 12.70
C ARG A 284 56.61 4.43 13.30
N LYS A 285 56.51 4.30 14.63
CA LYS A 285 56.67 3.02 15.33
C LYS A 285 55.45 2.11 15.19
N THR A 286 54.26 2.70 15.13
CA THR A 286 53.03 1.93 14.96
C THR A 286 52.75 1.63 13.50
N GLY A 287 53.11 2.50 12.55
CA GLY A 287 52.75 2.35 11.13
C GLY A 287 51.26 2.60 10.84
N ILE A 288 50.58 3.30 11.75
CA ILE A 288 49.20 3.75 11.56
C ILE A 288 49.21 4.98 10.63
N PRO A 289 48.20 5.20 9.77
CA PRO A 289 48.07 6.43 9.00
C PRO A 289 48.17 7.67 9.90
N THR A 290 48.79 8.74 9.41
CA THR A 290 49.09 9.92 10.25
C THR A 290 47.84 10.53 10.88
N SER A 291 46.77 10.71 10.11
CA SER A 291 45.48 11.23 10.60
C SER A 291 44.90 10.35 11.71
N ASP A 292 44.80 9.05 11.45
CA ASP A 292 44.28 8.06 12.41
C ASP A 292 45.11 8.02 13.69
N THR A 293 46.44 8.15 13.58
CA THR A 293 47.34 8.15 14.74
C THR A 293 47.02 9.32 15.66
N TYR A 294 46.93 10.53 15.09
CA TYR A 294 46.71 11.73 15.90
C TYR A 294 45.29 11.79 16.46
N GLN A 295 44.28 11.39 15.69
CA GLN A 295 42.91 11.25 16.20
C GLN A 295 42.83 10.24 17.35
N THR A 296 43.51 9.09 17.21
CA THR A 296 43.53 8.06 18.26
C THR A 296 44.27 8.57 19.51
N ILE A 297 45.42 9.25 19.36
CA ILE A 297 46.15 9.84 20.49
C ILE A 297 45.30 10.87 21.22
N SER A 298 44.67 11.81 20.50
CA SER A 298 43.82 12.83 21.10
C SER A 298 42.65 12.21 21.86
N ARG A 299 41.97 11.21 21.26
CA ARG A 299 40.88 10.49 21.92
C ARG A 299 41.35 9.71 23.15
N MET A 300 42.48 9.00 23.07
CA MET A 300 43.06 8.31 24.22
C MET A 300 43.43 9.28 25.35
N TYR A 301 43.87 10.49 25.04
CA TYR A 301 44.13 11.54 26.03
C TYR A 301 42.83 12.04 26.69
N GLU A 302 41.79 12.31 25.89
CA GLU A 302 40.47 12.69 26.41
C GLU A 302 39.84 11.60 27.29
N GLU A 303 40.06 10.32 26.95
CA GLU A 303 39.65 9.15 27.75
C GLU A 303 40.57 8.89 28.97
N GLY A 304 41.61 9.71 29.19
CA GLY A 304 42.53 9.59 30.32
C GLY A 304 43.53 8.42 30.23
N LEU A 305 43.65 7.78 29.06
CA LEU A 305 44.57 6.68 28.80
C LEU A 305 46.00 7.15 28.50
N LEU A 306 46.16 8.39 28.05
CA LEU A 306 47.45 9.04 27.81
C LEU A 306 47.58 10.31 28.62
N GLU A 307 48.82 10.73 28.86
CA GLU A 307 49.16 12.04 29.42
C GLU A 307 50.20 12.77 28.57
N LYS A 308 50.17 14.10 28.61
CA LYS A 308 51.17 14.97 27.95
C LYS A 308 52.39 15.11 28.86
N ILE A 309 53.58 14.86 28.33
CA ILE A 309 54.83 15.10 29.06
C ILE A 309 55.47 16.42 28.59
N GLY A 310 55.93 17.23 29.55
CA GLY A 310 56.60 18.50 29.29
C GLY A 310 55.65 19.65 28.91
N PRO A 311 56.20 20.79 28.45
CA PRO A 311 55.40 21.95 28.07
C PRO A 311 54.50 21.64 26.88
N GLU A 312 53.32 22.25 26.86
CA GLU A 312 52.37 22.07 25.77
C GLU A 312 52.92 22.66 24.48
N VAL A 313 52.94 21.85 23.43
CA VAL A 313 53.44 22.23 22.10
C VAL A 313 52.31 22.19 21.09
N GLU A 314 52.38 23.06 20.08
CA GLU A 314 51.35 23.14 19.05
C GLU A 314 51.32 21.86 18.20
N GLY A 315 50.21 21.11 18.30
CA GLY A 315 49.91 19.93 17.51
C GLY A 315 50.30 18.58 18.11
N THR A 316 49.44 17.57 17.91
CA THR A 316 49.59 16.20 18.44
C THR A 316 50.90 15.52 18.03
N GLY A 317 51.44 15.85 16.86
CA GLY A 317 52.66 15.23 16.33
C GLY A 317 53.93 15.58 17.10
N SER A 318 54.08 16.83 17.55
CA SER A 318 55.28 17.33 18.24
C SER A 318 55.22 17.13 19.75
N GLN A 319 54.01 17.02 20.31
CA GLN A 319 53.75 16.74 21.72
C GLN A 319 54.30 15.37 22.14
N LEU A 320 54.92 15.30 23.31
CA LEU A 320 55.34 14.06 23.97
C LEU A 320 54.13 13.44 24.70
N TRP A 321 53.90 12.15 24.47
CA TRP A 321 52.80 11.38 25.04
C TRP A 321 53.35 10.17 25.79
N ALA A 322 52.85 9.93 26.99
CA ALA A 322 53.10 8.72 27.77
C ALA A 322 51.77 8.04 28.13
N LEU A 323 51.81 6.75 28.51
CA LEU A 323 50.64 6.09 29.09
C LEU A 323 50.29 6.76 30.42
N SER A 324 49.02 6.99 30.69
CA SER A 324 48.63 7.63 31.95
C SER A 324 49.10 6.79 33.15
N SER A 325 49.83 7.44 34.06
CA SER A 325 50.26 6.85 35.35
C SER A 325 49.10 6.69 36.35
N VAL A 326 47.97 7.37 36.10
CA VAL A 326 46.72 7.26 36.86
C VAL A 326 45.86 6.19 36.18
N ARG A 327 45.63 5.06 36.86
CA ARG A 327 44.68 4.05 36.35
C ARG A 327 43.27 4.67 36.31
N PRO A 328 42.52 4.50 35.20
CA PRO A 328 41.09 4.78 35.19
C PRO A 328 40.31 3.83 36.11
#